data_AF-A0A7Y3ICL3-F1
#
_entry.id   AF-A0A7Y3ICL3-F1
#
_cell.length_a   1.000
_cell.length_b   1.000
_cell.length_c   1.000
_cell.angle_alpha   90.00
_cell.angle_beta   90.00
_cell.angle_gamma   90.00
#
_symmetry.space_group_name_H-M   'P 1'
#
loop_
_entity.id
_entity.type
_entity.pdbx_description
1 polymer ?
#
loop_
_entity_poly.entity_id
_entity_poly.type
_entity_poly.pdbx_seq_one_letter_code
_entity_poly.pdbx_strand_id
1 'polypeptide(L)' 'VTQSSVWTVFDPDGRLLGRVETPPGLRVLQIGADFMVGHRNDELDVEHIQVWGLDRN' A
#
# COMPACT_ATOMS: atom_id res chain seq x y z
N VAL A 1 -14.43 13.55 -0.03
CA VAL A 1 -13.50 13.10 1.04
C VAL A 1 -12.66 11.97 0.48
N THR A 2 -11.42 12.26 0.10
CA THR A 2 -10.45 11.23 -0.31
C THR A 2 -9.91 10.56 0.96
N GLN A 3 -10.43 9.38 1.30
CA GLN A 3 -10.08 8.68 2.53
C GLN A 3 -8.79 7.89 2.32
N SER A 4 -7.74 8.18 3.10
CA SER A 4 -6.58 7.28 3.23
C SER A 4 -6.98 6.06 4.06
N SER A 5 -6.40 4.90 3.75
CA SER A 5 -6.58 3.67 4.52
C SER A 5 -5.31 3.36 5.29
N VAL A 6 -5.48 2.80 6.49
CA VAL A 6 -4.35 2.38 7.34
C VAL A 6 -4.37 0.86 7.44
N TRP A 7 -3.29 0.22 7.03
CA TRP A 7 -3.13 -1.23 7.05
C TRP A 7 -2.24 -1.64 8.22
N THR A 8 -2.61 -2.71 8.92
CA THR A 8 -1.72 -3.36 9.88
C THR A 8 -1.05 -4.55 9.19
N VAL A 9 0.28 -4.54 9.12
CA VAL A 9 1.07 -5.48 8.33
C VAL A 9 1.71 -6.51 9.26
N PHE A 10 1.58 -7.78 8.91
CA PHE A 10 2.20 -8.90 9.61
C PHE A 10 3.15 -9.64 8.66
N ASP A 11 4.20 -10.23 9.20
CA ASP A 11 5.02 -11.19 8.44
C ASP A 11 4.31 -12.57 8.36
N PRO A 12 4.83 -13.52 7.57
CA PRO A 12 4.25 -14.86 7.45
C PRO A 12 4.18 -15.66 8.75
N ASP A 13 5.02 -15.34 9.73
CA ASP A 13 5.03 -15.96 11.06
C ASP A 13 4.04 -15.28 12.03
N GLY A 14 3.31 -14.26 11.56
CA GLY A 14 2.33 -13.50 12.33
C GLY A 14 2.92 -12.38 13.19
N ARG A 15 4.20 -12.02 13.01
CA ARG A 15 4.83 -10.91 13.74
C ARG A 15 4.34 -9.59 13.16
N LEU A 16 3.96 -8.65 14.03
CA LEU A 16 3.59 -7.31 13.62
C LEU A 16 4.80 -6.58 13.02
N LEU A 17 4.70 -6.20 11.75
CA LEU A 17 5.68 -5.37 11.07
C LEU A 17 5.37 -3.89 11.23
N GLY A 18 4.10 -3.48 11.33
CA GLY A 18 3.76 -2.07 11.59
C GLY A 18 2.46 -1.65 10.92
N ARG A 19 2.31 -0.33 10.73
CA ARG A 19 1.17 0.26 10.03
C ARG A 19 1.63 1.03 8.78
N VAL A 20 0.89 0.88 7.70
CA VAL A 20 1.13 1.58 6.43
C VAL A 20 -0.08 2.43 6.08
N GLU A 21 0.13 3.72 5.89
CA GLU A 21 -0.89 4.63 5.35
C GLU A 21 -0.83 4.60 3.82
N THR A 22 -1.97 4.34 3.19
CA THR A 22 -2.06 4.27 1.73
C THR A 22 -2.73 5.51 1.16
N PRO A 23 -2.22 6.05 0.04
CA PRO A 23 -2.85 7.15 -0.66
C PRO A 23 -4.31 6.83 -1.01
N PRO A 24 -5.20 7.84 -1.00
CA PRO A 24 -6.57 7.65 -1.42
C PRO A 24 -6.63 7.20 -2.88
N GLY A 25 -7.55 6.28 -3.18
CA GLY A 25 -7.74 5.73 -4.54
C GLY A 25 -6.70 4.68 -4.95
N LEU A 26 -5.72 4.35 -4.10
CA LEU A 26 -4.84 3.21 -4.33
C LEU A 26 -5.56 1.93 -3.94
N ARG A 27 -5.71 0.99 -4.89
CA ARG A 27 -6.06 -0.39 -4.55
C ARG A 27 -4.78 -1.15 -4.24
N VAL A 28 -4.64 -1.57 -2.98
CA VAL A 28 -3.51 -2.39 -2.53
C VAL A 28 -3.65 -3.79 -3.11
N LEU A 29 -2.55 -4.30 -3.68
CA LEU A 29 -2.44 -5.68 -4.15
C LEU A 29 -1.59 -6.53 -3.19
N GLN A 30 -0.50 -5.95 -2.68
CA GLN A 30 0.40 -6.64 -1.75
C GLN A 30 1.16 -5.63 -0.87
N ILE A 31 1.39 -6.00 0.40
CA ILE A 31 2.33 -5.31 1.28
C ILE A 31 3.32 -6.34 1.82
N GLY A 32 4.61 -6.10 1.59
CA GLY A 32 5.72 -6.88 2.11
C GLY A 32 6.38 -6.22 3.32
N ALA A 33 7.56 -6.71 3.71
CA ALA A 33 8.29 -6.17 4.86
C ALA A 33 8.93 -4.80 4.60
N ASP A 34 9.22 -4.51 3.33
CA ASP A 34 10.01 -3.38 2.84
C ASP A 34 9.44 -2.80 1.52
N PHE A 35 8.26 -3.27 1.08
CA PHE A 35 7.62 -2.75 -0.13
C PHE A 35 6.10 -2.82 -0.08
N MET A 36 5.46 -2.02 -0.93
CA MET A 36 4.03 -2.08 -1.21
C MET A 36 3.77 -2.02 -2.72
N VAL A 37 2.84 -2.86 -3.19
CA VAL A 37 2.36 -2.87 -4.57
C VAL A 37 0.87 -2.56 -4.58
N GLY A 38 0.47 -1.68 -5.48
CA GLY A 38 -0.93 -1.38 -5.73
C GLY A 38 -1.15 -0.84 -7.14
N HIS A 39 -2.41 -0.64 -7.50
CA HIS A 39 -2.77 0.08 -8.71
C HIS A 39 -3.66 1.27 -8.41
N ARG A 40 -3.59 2.27 -9.28
CA ARG A 40 -4.58 3.35 -9.34
C ARG A 40 -4.83 3.71 -10.79
N ASN A 41 -6.03 4.22 -11.05
CA ASN A 41 -6.33 4.81 -12.34
C ASN A 41 -5.87 6.27 -12.36
N ASP A 42 -5.40 6.74 -13.50
CA ASP A 42 -5.11 8.15 -13.72
C ASP A 42 -6.38 8.92 -14.18
N GLU A 43 -6.21 10.18 -14.57
CA GLU A 43 -7.31 11.03 -15.03
C GLU A 43 -7.97 10.54 -16.34
N LEU A 44 -7.31 9.63 -17.07
CA LEU A 44 -7.79 9.02 -18.31
C LEU A 44 -8.35 7.61 -18.08
N ASP A 45 -8.55 7.21 -16.81
CA ASP A 45 -9.01 5.89 -16.38
C ASP A 45 -8.06 4.73 -16.76
N VAL A 46 -6.79 5.04 -17.02
CA VAL A 46 -5.78 4.02 -17.34
C VAL A 46 -5.20 3.45 -16.05
N GLU A 47 -5.18 2.12 -15.92
CA GLU A 47 -4.64 1.43 -14.75
C GLU A 47 -3.10 1.46 -14.75
N HIS A 48 -2.51 1.96 -13.66
CA HIS A 48 -1.06 1.96 -13.46
C HIS A 48 -0.66 1.19 -12.21
N ILE A 49 0.25 0.23 -12.37
CA ILE A 49 0.92 -0.45 -11.26
C ILE A 49 1.97 0.47 -10.65
N GLN A 50 1.94 0.60 -9.33
CA GLN A 50 2.92 1.36 -8.56
C GLN A 50 3.57 0.46 -7.51
N VAL A 51 4.89 0.63 -7.35
CA VAL A 51 5.69 -0.05 -6.34
C VAL A 51 6.36 1.01 -5.48
N TRP A 52 6.23 0.88 -4.17
CA TRP A 52 6.79 1.78 -3.18
C TRP A 52 7.73 1.00 -2.26
N GLY A 53 8.92 1.53 -2.00
CA GLY A 53 9.75 1.07 -0.89
C GLY A 53 9.17 1.54 0.43
N LEU A 54 9.16 0.69 1.44
CA LEU A 54 8.75 1.02 2.79
C LEU A 54 9.98 1.09 3.68
N ASP A 55 10.11 2.21 4.40
CA ASP A 55 11.15 2.42 5.39
C ASP A 55 10.53 2.60 6.78
N ARG A 56 11.29 2.27 7.81
CA ARG A 56 10.87 2.41 9.21
C ARG A 56 11.48 3.69 9.76
N ASN A 57 10.66 4.73 9.90
CA ASN A 57 11.00 5.93 10.67
C ASN A 57 11.08 5.65 12.17
#